data_AF-A0A1X1V321-F1
#
_entry.id   AF-A0A1X1V321-F1
#
_cell.length_a   1.000
_cell.length_b   1.000
_cell.length_c   1.000
_cell.angle_alpha   90.00
_cell.angle_beta   90.00
_cell.angle_gamma   90.00
#
_symmetry.space_group_name_H-M   'P 1'
#
loop_
_entity.id
_entity.type
_entity.pdbx_description
1 polymer ?
#
loop_
_entity_poly.entity_id
_entity_poly.type
_entity_poly.pdbx_seq_one_letter_code
_entity_poly.pdbx_strand_id
1 'polypeptide(L)' 'MNRAERRRNNRKAPQALRAFAAAYRCPDCLSETTEPYHDGDHWHINVHHDETCPAYRRLRARGLAT' A
#
# COMPACT_ATOMS: atom_id res chain seq x y z
N MET A 1 22.89 -7.56 -7.73
CA MET A 1 22.12 -6.29 -7.77
C MET A 1 22.97 -5.16 -8.36
N ASN A 2 22.81 -4.93 -9.67
CA ASN A 2 23.54 -3.94 -10.46
C ASN A 2 23.00 -2.50 -10.23
N ARG A 3 23.67 -1.50 -10.82
CA ARG A 3 23.33 -0.08 -10.65
C ARG A 3 21.98 0.31 -11.26
N ALA A 4 21.53 -0.37 -12.31
CA ALA A 4 20.24 -0.16 -12.96
C ALA A 4 19.07 -0.72 -12.13
N GLU A 5 19.27 -1.89 -11.51
CA GLU A 5 18.31 -2.49 -10.57
C GLU A 5 18.12 -1.59 -9.34
N ARG A 6 19.21 -1.02 -8.78
CA ARG A 6 19.10 -0.03 -7.70
C ARG A 6 18.35 1.23 -8.13
N ARG A 7 18.53 1.72 -9.36
CA ARG A 7 17.79 2.89 -9.86
C ARG A 7 16.31 2.60 -10.10
N ARG A 8 15.96 1.38 -10.53
CA ARG A 8 14.56 0.93 -10.62
C ARG A 8 13.93 0.81 -9.23
N ASN A 9 14.62 0.19 -8.27
CA ASN A 9 14.13 0.07 -6.89
C ASN A 9 14.07 1.41 -6.16
N ASN A 10 14.96 2.35 -6.47
CA ASN A 10 14.95 3.71 -5.91
C ASN A 10 14.07 4.69 -6.69
N ARG A 11 13.30 4.22 -7.68
CA ARG A 11 12.38 5.10 -8.41
C ARG A 11 11.26 5.44 -7.44
N LYS A 12 11.23 6.68 -6.97
CA LYS A 12 10.15 7.15 -6.10
C LYS A 12 8.82 7.01 -6.82
N ALA A 13 7.80 6.59 -6.10
CA ALA A 13 6.43 6.58 -6.58
C ALA A 13 6.03 7.96 -7.13
N PRO A 14 5.21 8.01 -8.21
CA PRO A 14 4.66 9.26 -8.71
C PRO A 14 4.04 10.10 -7.59
N GLN A 15 4.20 11.42 -7.65
CA GLN A 15 3.74 12.32 -6.57
C GLN A 15 2.25 12.14 -6.27
N ALA A 16 1.41 11.99 -7.30
CA ALA A 16 -0.02 11.76 -7.14
C ALA A 16 -0.32 10.48 -6.33
N LEU A 17 0.41 9.39 -6.60
CA LEU A 17 0.25 8.14 -5.88
C LEU A 17 0.70 8.27 -4.42
N ARG A 18 1.80 8.97 -4.17
CA ARG A 18 2.28 9.26 -2.82
C ARG A 18 1.29 10.11 -2.03
N ALA A 19 0.70 11.12 -2.66
CA ALA A 19 -0.31 11.98 -2.05
C ALA A 19 -1.57 11.18 -1.72
N PHE A 20 -2.00 10.30 -2.63
CA PHE A 20 -3.12 9.40 -2.39
C PHE A 20 -2.86 8.47 -1.20
N ALA A 21 -1.71 7.77 -1.17
CA ALA A 21 -1.34 6.91 -0.05
C ALA A 21 -1.36 7.69 1.26
N ALA A 22 -0.68 8.85 1.31
CA ALA A 22 -0.62 9.68 2.50
C ALA A 22 -2.02 10.14 3.00
N ALA A 23 -2.97 10.36 2.10
CA ALA A 23 -4.33 10.80 2.43
C ALA A 23 -5.31 9.66 2.72
N TYR A 24 -5.05 8.44 2.24
CA TYR A 24 -5.95 7.32 2.40
C TYR A 24 -6.08 6.92 3.88
N ARG A 25 -7.31 6.89 4.38
CA ARG A 25 -7.63 6.35 5.72
C ARG A 25 -8.86 5.47 5.60
N CYS A 26 -8.79 4.26 6.14
CA CYS A 26 -9.98 3.44 6.33
C CYS A 26 -10.93 4.16 7.30
N PRO A 27 -12.21 4.34 6.97
CA PRO A 27 -13.16 5.05 7.83
C PRO A 27 -13.44 4.32 9.15
N ASP A 28 -13.23 3.00 9.20
CA ASP A 28 -13.53 2.20 10.39
C ASP A 28 -12.41 2.16 11.42
N CYS A 29 -11.15 2.22 10.98
CA CYS A 29 -9.98 2.04 11.87
C CYS A 29 -8.86 3.06 11.66
N LEU A 30 -9.07 4.07 10.79
CA LEU A 30 -8.07 5.08 10.43
C LEU A 30 -6.72 4.48 10.03
N SER A 31 -6.76 3.37 9.27
CA SER A 31 -5.61 2.59 8.82
C SER A 31 -4.43 3.44 8.33
N GLU A 32 -3.22 2.98 8.62
CA GLU A 32 -1.99 3.57 8.08
C GLU A 32 -1.65 2.96 6.71
N THR A 33 -0.86 3.66 5.90
CA THR A 33 -0.38 3.14 4.61
C THR A 33 1.13 3.20 4.53
N THR A 34 1.75 2.23 3.87
CA THR A 34 3.20 2.29 3.59
C THR A 34 3.52 3.23 2.44
N GLU A 35 4.82 3.51 2.26
CA GLU A 35 5.29 4.09 1.00
C GLU A 35 4.94 3.15 -0.17
N PRO A 36 4.41 3.68 -1.29
CA PRO A 36 4.09 2.84 -2.43
C PRO A 36 5.35 2.21 -3.03
N TYR A 37 5.26 0.94 -3.41
CA TYR A 37 6.35 0.22 -4.06
C TYR A 37 5.91 -0.30 -5.44
N HIS A 38 6.88 -0.62 -6.28
CA HIS A 38 6.64 -1.10 -7.63
C HIS A 38 7.14 -2.53 -7.78
N ASP A 39 6.31 -3.44 -8.27
CA ASP A 39 6.68 -4.85 -8.45
C ASP A 39 7.30 -5.16 -9.83
N GLY A 40 7.19 -4.23 -10.77
CA GLY A 40 7.66 -4.40 -12.15
C GLY A 40 6.61 -3.98 -13.18
N ASP A 41 5.34 -4.22 -12.87
CA ASP A 41 4.21 -3.95 -13.75
C ASP A 41 3.22 -2.96 -13.13
N HIS A 42 3.10 -2.97 -11.81
CA HIS A 42 2.14 -2.15 -11.07
C HIS A 42 2.77 -1.47 -9.87
N TRP A 43 2.15 -0.34 -9.48
CA TRP A 43 2.39 0.29 -8.19
C TRP A 43 1.42 -0.28 -7.16
N HIS A 44 1.94 -0.60 -5.99
CA HIS A 44 1.21 -1.15 -4.86
C HIS A 44 1.28 -0.21 -3.67
N ILE A 45 0.18 -0.15 -2.90
CA ILE A 45 0.10 0.55 -1.62
C ILE A 45 -0.41 -0.46 -0.60
N ASN A 46 0.36 -0.71 0.45
CA ASN A 46 -0.11 -1.54 1.54
C ASN A 46 -0.90 -0.70 2.53
N VAL A 47 -2.05 -1.21 2.95
CA VAL A 47 -2.93 -0.60 3.95
C VAL A 47 -2.89 -1.46 5.20
N HIS A 48 -2.46 -0.88 6.31
CA HIS A 48 -2.36 -1.54 7.61
C HIS A 48 -3.60 -1.23 8.44
N HIS A 49 -4.44 -2.25 8.62
CA HIS A 49 -5.60 -2.20 9.49
C HIS A 49 -5.27 -2.73 10.88
N ASP A 50 -6.00 -2.25 11.88
CA ASP A 50 -6.04 -2.92 13.17
C ASP A 50 -6.85 -4.24 13.07
N GLU A 51 -6.64 -5.14 14.04
CA GLU A 51 -7.34 -6.43 14.07
C GLU A 51 -8.84 -6.31 14.34
N THR A 52 -9.27 -5.14 14.83
CA THR A 52 -10.67 -4.84 15.17
C THR A 52 -11.48 -4.29 13.99
N CYS A 53 -10.82 -3.90 12.89
CA CYS A 53 -11.44 -3.24 11.75
C CYS A 53 -12.51 -4.14 11.09
N PRO A 54 -13.79 -3.75 11.13
CA PRO A 54 -14.87 -4.53 10.55
C PRO A 54 -14.71 -4.75 9.04
N ALA A 55 -14.27 -3.74 8.28
CA ALA A 55 -14.00 -3.87 6.85
C ALA A 55 -12.87 -4.87 6.58
N TYR A 56 -11.76 -4.76 7.30
CA TYR A 56 -10.62 -5.68 7.15
C TYR A 56 -11.03 -7.12 7.46
N ARG A 57 -11.75 -7.35 8.56
CA ARG A 57 -12.26 -8.70 8.90
C ARG A 57 -13.16 -9.28 7.82
N ARG A 58 -14.05 -8.47 7.22
CA ARG A 58 -14.91 -8.90 6.11
C ARG A 58 -14.10 -9.22 4.84
N LEU A 59 -13.08 -8.42 4.52
CA LEU A 59 -12.21 -8.66 3.36
C LEU A 59 -11.34 -9.92 3.55
N ARG A 60 -10.77 -10.13 4.75
CA ARG A 60 -10.06 -11.35 5.11
C ARG A 60 -10.94 -12.59 5.01
N ALA A 61 -12.17 -12.53 5.52
CA ALA A 61 -13.12 -13.66 5.41
C ALA A 61 -13.46 -14.02 3.95
N ARG A 62 -13.28 -13.08 3.01
CA ARG A 62 -13.46 -13.29 1.57
C ARG A 62 -12.18 -13.66 0.83
N GLY A 63 -11.03 -13.73 1.52
CA GLY A 63 -9.72 -13.97 0.90
C GLY A 63 -9.19 -12.80 0.04
N LEU A 64 -9.72 -11.59 0.25
CA LEU A 64 -9.35 -10.38 -0.50
C LEU A 64 -8.35 -9.49 0.25
N ALA A 65 -7.95 -9.91 1.45
CA ALA A 65 -6.96 -9.23 2.28
C ALA A 65 -6.13 -10.28 3.04
N THR A 66 -4.86 -9.95 3.30
CA THR A 66 -3.86 -10.84 3.90
C THR A 66 -3.06 -10.14 4.96
#